data_AF-A0A099P3S7-F1
#
_entry.id   AF-A0A099P3S7-F1
#
_cell.length_a   1.000
_cell.length_b   1.000
_cell.length_c   1.000
_cell.angle_alpha   90.00
_cell.angle_beta   90.00
_cell.angle_gamma   90.00
#
_symmetry.space_group_name_H-M   'P 1'
#
loop_
_entity.id
_entity.type
_entity.pdbx_description
1 polymer ?
#
loop_
_entity_poly.entity_id
_entity_poly.type
_entity_poly.pdbx_seq_one_letter_code
_entity_poly.pdbx_strand_id
1 'polypeptide(L)'
;MNTLFNPLKIGTPNAGVRYFCSSRLSLAGHSKWANIKHKKAANDAAKAAASFRMSRQIQVMAKMGGADLAQNIQLANAIDKAKSMSIPKKVIESAIKRGTGELKSTEKMETVLYEGLAPGGVSVVIEAITDNKNRTIGYVRPCFNKFNLNMSPTLYQFERKGVILLDVGEKTSDDVFEEMLELGCEDINEIEHNDENELLSERKDGNLIELVTDPKDFGRIAKELKD
;
A
#
# COMPACT_ATOMS: atom_id res chain seq x y z
N MET A 1 60.29 53.90 -4.50
CA MET A 1 60.06 53.93 -5.96
C MET A 1 58.56 54.00 -6.18
N ASN A 2 58.13 55.09 -6.81
CA ASN A 2 56.77 55.38 -7.23
C ASN A 2 56.20 54.27 -8.11
N THR A 3 54.98 53.82 -7.82
CA THR A 3 54.00 53.51 -8.86
C THR A 3 52.63 53.99 -8.41
N LEU A 4 52.07 54.85 -9.25
CA LEU A 4 50.79 55.52 -9.16
C LEU A 4 49.66 54.50 -9.25
N PHE A 5 48.77 54.45 -8.25
CA PHE A 5 47.40 54.00 -8.47
C PHE A 5 46.44 55.10 -8.04
N ASN A 6 46.09 55.90 -9.04
CA ASN A 6 45.04 56.90 -9.01
C ASN A 6 43.70 56.18 -8.72
N PRO A 7 42.98 56.47 -7.62
CA PRO A 7 41.66 55.91 -7.44
C PRO A 7 40.75 56.55 -8.49
N LEU A 8 40.36 55.75 -9.49
CA LEU A 8 39.33 56.11 -10.45
C LEU A 8 38.12 56.63 -9.66
N LYS A 9 37.81 57.91 -9.88
CA LYS A 9 36.61 58.56 -9.38
C LYS A 9 35.42 57.69 -9.78
N ILE A 10 34.75 57.08 -8.79
CA ILE A 10 33.48 56.40 -8.98
C ILE A 10 32.50 57.49 -9.40
N GLY A 11 32.25 57.59 -10.70
CA GLY A 11 31.22 58.45 -11.26
C GLY A 11 29.90 58.08 -10.62
N THR A 12 29.16 59.10 -10.17
CA THR A 12 27.74 58.97 -9.81
C THR A 12 27.01 58.17 -10.90
N PRO A 13 26.23 57.14 -10.54
CA PRO A 13 25.59 56.30 -11.54
C PRO A 13 24.65 57.16 -12.39
N ASN A 14 25.02 57.29 -13.66
CA ASN A 14 24.24 57.98 -14.66
C ASN A 14 22.89 57.26 -14.75
N ALA A 15 21.82 57.97 -14.42
CA ALA A 15 20.46 57.47 -14.48
C ALA A 15 20.14 57.12 -15.94
N GLY A 16 20.18 55.84 -16.32
CA GLY A 16 19.96 55.50 -17.72
C GLY A 16 20.05 54.06 -18.21
N VAL A 17 20.27 53.05 -17.37
CA VAL A 17 20.21 51.64 -17.85
C VAL A 17 19.32 50.82 -16.93
N ARG A 18 18.06 50.65 -17.35
CA ARG A 18 17.11 49.74 -16.71
C ARG A 18 17.41 48.32 -17.17
N TYR A 19 17.97 47.51 -16.29
CA TYR A 19 17.96 46.05 -16.47
C TYR A 19 16.50 45.57 -16.36
N PHE A 20 15.92 45.08 -17.45
CA PHE A 20 14.54 44.58 -17.54
C PHE A 20 14.35 43.19 -16.88
N CYS A 21 15.02 42.95 -15.75
CA CYS A 21 14.77 41.79 -14.90
C CYS A 21 14.82 42.24 -13.44
N SER A 22 13.64 42.37 -12.81
CA SER A 22 13.47 42.82 -11.43
C SER A 22 13.57 41.69 -10.40
N SER A 23 13.74 40.43 -10.83
CA SER A 23 13.96 39.31 -9.93
C SER A 23 15.46 39.12 -9.67
N ARG A 24 15.86 39.10 -8.39
CA ARG A 24 17.20 38.61 -8.01
C ARG A 24 17.38 37.21 -8.60
N LEU A 25 18.54 36.90 -9.19
CA LEU A 25 18.91 35.51 -9.42
C LEU A 25 18.92 34.82 -8.04
N SER A 26 17.88 34.07 -7.70
CA SER A 26 18.01 33.09 -6.64
C SER A 26 18.91 32.00 -7.20
N LEU A 27 20.19 32.02 -6.85
CA LEU A 27 20.94 30.79 -6.92
C LEU A 27 20.14 29.76 -6.13
N ALA A 28 19.83 28.61 -6.72
CA ALA A 28 19.46 27.42 -5.98
C ALA A 28 20.70 27.00 -5.15
N GLY A 29 20.97 27.77 -4.10
CA GLY A 29 21.96 27.46 -3.08
C GLY A 29 21.47 26.24 -2.32
N HIS A 30 22.39 25.31 -2.09
CA HIS A 30 22.23 24.01 -1.42
C HIS A 30 22.01 22.81 -2.33
N SER A 31 23.16 22.25 -2.75
CA SER A 31 23.44 20.82 -2.85
C SER A 31 22.29 19.98 -3.43
N LYS A 32 22.16 20.01 -4.76
CA LYS A 32 21.36 19.03 -5.53
C LYS A 32 21.58 17.60 -5.01
N TRP A 33 22.82 17.27 -4.64
CA TRP A 33 23.17 15.99 -4.03
C TRP A 33 22.52 15.75 -2.66
N ALA A 34 22.49 16.73 -1.75
CA ALA A 34 21.82 16.58 -0.46
C ALA A 34 20.32 16.36 -0.62
N ASN A 35 19.66 17.12 -1.51
CA ASN A 35 18.23 16.94 -1.79
C ASN A 35 17.95 15.56 -2.42
N ILE A 36 18.78 15.12 -3.37
CA ILE A 36 18.68 13.76 -3.94
C ILE A 36 18.91 12.70 -2.85
N LYS A 37 19.90 12.90 -1.98
CA LYS A 37 20.22 11.99 -0.88
C LYS A 37 19.04 11.86 0.09
N HIS A 38 18.42 12.96 0.50
CA HIS A 38 17.27 12.92 1.41
C HIS A 38 16.05 12.26 0.77
N LYS A 39 15.72 12.60 -0.49
CA LYS A 39 14.62 11.96 -1.23
C LYS A 39 14.87 10.46 -1.42
N LYS A 40 16.09 10.08 -1.81
CA LYS A 40 16.48 8.68 -1.97
C LYS A 40 16.42 7.93 -0.65
N ALA A 41 16.93 8.51 0.44
CA ALA A 41 16.88 7.88 1.75
C ALA A 41 15.43 7.63 2.23
N ALA A 42 14.53 8.58 2.01
CA ALA A 42 13.11 8.40 2.32
C ALA A 42 12.47 7.27 1.48
N ASN A 43 12.74 7.24 0.18
CA ASN A 43 12.23 6.20 -0.72
C ASN A 43 12.80 4.82 -0.40
N ASP A 44 14.11 4.73 -0.12
CA ASP A 44 14.78 3.48 0.25
C ASP A 44 14.23 2.95 1.59
N ALA A 45 13.98 3.84 2.56
CA ALA A 45 13.35 3.48 3.84
C ALA A 45 11.91 2.97 3.64
N ALA A 46 11.11 3.63 2.80
CA ALA A 46 9.75 3.19 2.46
C ALA A 46 9.76 1.82 1.77
N LYS A 47 10.66 1.60 0.81
CA LYS A 47 10.81 0.33 0.10
C LYS A 47 11.29 -0.80 1.04
N ALA A 48 12.20 -0.50 1.95
CA ALA A 48 12.65 -1.45 2.96
C ALA A 48 11.50 -1.85 3.91
N ALA A 49 10.70 -0.88 4.35
CA ALA A 49 9.52 -1.15 5.18
C ALA A 49 8.48 -2.00 4.44
N ALA A 50 8.19 -1.69 3.17
CA ALA A 50 7.28 -2.48 2.33
C ALA A 50 7.79 -3.92 2.13
N SER A 51 9.09 -4.08 1.85
CA SER A 51 9.72 -5.40 1.70
C SER A 51 9.62 -6.24 2.96
N PHE A 52 9.80 -5.61 4.12
CA PHE A 52 9.69 -6.27 5.41
C PHE A 52 8.25 -6.70 5.75
N ARG A 53 7.27 -5.82 5.52
CA ARG A 53 5.84 -6.13 5.70
C ARG A 53 5.43 -7.31 4.82
N MET A 54 5.80 -7.28 3.55
CA MET A 54 5.47 -8.33 2.60
C MET A 54 6.17 -9.66 2.92
N SER A 55 7.44 -9.63 3.34
CA SER A 55 8.13 -10.85 3.78
C SER A 55 7.44 -11.53 4.96
N ARG A 56 6.93 -10.76 5.93
CA ARG A 56 6.17 -11.29 7.07
C ARG A 56 4.82 -11.85 6.65
N GLN A 57 4.13 -11.15 5.75
CA GLN A 57 2.86 -11.60 5.17
C GLN A 57 3.03 -12.94 4.45
N ILE A 58 4.02 -13.06 3.55
CA ILE A 58 4.32 -14.31 2.82
C ILE A 58 4.64 -15.44 3.80
N GLN A 59 5.42 -15.17 4.86
CA GLN A 59 5.74 -16.18 5.86
C GLN A 59 4.50 -16.75 6.56
N VAL A 60 3.55 -15.88 6.95
CA VAL A 60 2.30 -16.31 7.58
C VAL A 60 1.41 -17.09 6.59
N MET A 61 1.26 -16.61 5.36
CA MET A 61 0.45 -17.30 4.34
C MET A 61 1.02 -18.68 3.98
N ALA A 62 2.35 -18.79 3.85
CA ALA A 62 3.03 -20.06 3.63
C ALA A 62 2.91 -21.02 4.83
N LYS A 63 2.86 -20.48 6.06
CA LYS A 63 2.62 -21.27 7.27
C LYS A 63 1.18 -21.79 7.35
N MET A 64 0.20 -21.02 6.87
CA MET A 64 -1.22 -21.40 6.92
C MET A 64 -1.61 -22.43 5.84
N GLY A 65 -1.13 -22.25 4.60
CA GLY A 65 -1.55 -23.06 3.45
C GLY A 65 -0.43 -23.88 2.77
N GLY A 66 0.78 -23.90 3.33
CA GLY A 66 1.93 -24.58 2.73
C GLY A 66 2.63 -23.79 1.61
N ALA A 67 3.68 -24.37 1.03
CA ALA A 67 4.50 -23.76 -0.02
C ALA A 67 3.95 -23.91 -1.45
N ASP A 68 2.96 -24.77 -1.67
CA ASP A 68 2.43 -25.01 -3.02
C ASP A 68 1.53 -23.86 -3.46
N LEU A 69 1.94 -23.15 -4.52
CA LEU A 69 1.19 -22.03 -5.08
C LEU A 69 -0.13 -22.48 -5.75
N ALA A 70 -0.22 -23.72 -6.23
CA ALA A 70 -1.43 -24.23 -6.86
C ALA A 70 -2.55 -24.46 -5.84
N GLN A 71 -2.18 -24.83 -4.61
CA GLN A 71 -3.12 -25.09 -3.52
C GLN A 71 -3.35 -23.85 -2.64
N ASN A 72 -2.36 -22.96 -2.53
CA ASN A 72 -2.41 -21.78 -1.67
C ASN A 72 -2.52 -20.47 -2.47
N ILE A 73 -3.75 -20.10 -2.79
CA ILE A 73 -4.06 -18.90 -3.59
C ILE A 73 -3.72 -17.61 -2.83
N GLN A 74 -3.84 -17.61 -1.50
CA GLN A 74 -3.44 -16.47 -0.66
C GLN A 74 -1.93 -16.20 -0.78
N LEU A 75 -1.12 -17.27 -0.83
CA LEU A 75 0.32 -17.16 -1.07
C LEU A 75 0.62 -16.68 -2.49
N ALA A 76 -0.07 -17.20 -3.51
CA ALA A 76 0.11 -16.76 -4.89
C ALA A 76 -0.17 -15.25 -5.05
N ASN A 77 -1.29 -14.77 -4.52
CA ASN A 77 -1.66 -13.36 -4.54
C ASN A 77 -0.66 -12.48 -3.78
N ALA A 78 -0.16 -12.94 -2.62
CA ALA A 78 0.87 -12.22 -1.87
C ALA A 78 2.19 -12.12 -2.65
N ILE A 79 2.58 -13.17 -3.37
CA ILE A 79 3.77 -13.17 -4.23
C ILE A 79 3.60 -12.19 -5.39
N ASP A 80 2.44 -12.15 -6.03
CA ASP A 80 2.20 -11.24 -7.15
C ASP A 80 2.19 -9.78 -6.70
N LYS A 81 1.60 -9.50 -5.53
CA LYS A 81 1.70 -8.18 -4.87
C LYS A 81 3.15 -7.83 -4.49
N ALA A 82 3.96 -8.81 -4.10
CA ALA A 82 5.38 -8.57 -3.83
C ALA A 82 6.17 -8.22 -5.11
N LYS A 83 5.87 -8.90 -6.22
CA LYS A 83 6.47 -8.62 -7.53
C LYS A 83 6.11 -7.23 -8.03
N SER A 84 4.84 -6.80 -7.90
CA SER A 84 4.41 -5.46 -8.32
C SER A 84 5.13 -4.35 -7.54
N MET A 85 5.46 -4.58 -6.26
CA MET A 85 6.28 -3.66 -5.45
C MET A 85 7.80 -3.77 -5.71
N SER A 86 8.23 -4.49 -6.74
CA SER A 86 9.65 -4.69 -7.09
C SER A 86 10.50 -5.27 -5.94
N ILE A 87 9.93 -6.21 -5.18
CA ILE A 87 10.65 -6.94 -4.13
C ILE A 87 11.51 -8.03 -4.79
N PRO A 88 12.80 -8.18 -4.40
CA PRO A 88 13.68 -9.20 -4.96
C PRO A 88 13.18 -10.63 -4.69
N LYS A 89 13.25 -11.50 -5.72
CA LYS A 89 12.84 -12.91 -5.64
C LYS A 89 13.47 -13.68 -4.46
N LYS A 90 14.74 -13.42 -4.15
CA LYS A 90 15.46 -14.03 -3.02
C LYS A 90 14.78 -13.77 -1.67
N VAL A 91 14.17 -12.60 -1.48
CA VAL A 91 13.44 -12.25 -0.24
C VAL A 91 12.15 -13.06 -0.15
N ILE A 92 11.44 -13.20 -1.26
CA ILE A 92 10.20 -13.99 -1.37
C ILE A 92 10.48 -15.46 -1.08
N GLU A 93 11.47 -16.06 -1.76
CA GLU A 93 11.85 -17.46 -1.56
C GLU A 93 12.30 -17.73 -0.12
N SER A 94 13.08 -16.80 0.47
CA SER A 94 13.49 -16.90 1.86
C SER A 94 12.31 -16.80 2.84
N ALA A 95 11.27 -16.02 2.52
CA ALA A 95 10.08 -15.90 3.36
C ALA A 95 9.23 -17.18 3.32
N ILE A 96 9.06 -17.78 2.13
CA ILE A 96 8.34 -19.04 1.94
C ILE A 96 9.02 -20.15 2.75
N LYS A 97 10.34 -20.32 2.62
CA LYS A 97 11.11 -21.33 3.36
C LYS A 97 11.04 -21.17 4.88
N ARG A 98 10.94 -19.93 5.38
CA ARG A 98 10.71 -19.65 6.81
C ARG A 98 9.29 -19.97 7.26
N GLY A 99 8.31 -19.86 6.35
CA GLY A 99 6.92 -20.19 6.61
C GLY A 99 6.67 -21.70 6.66
N THR A 100 7.31 -22.46 5.76
CA THR A 100 7.21 -23.94 5.71
C THR A 100 8.07 -24.65 6.75
N GLY A 101 8.97 -23.93 7.43
CA GLY A 101 9.85 -24.51 8.45
C GLY A 101 11.13 -25.14 7.90
N GLU A 102 11.39 -25.08 6.58
CA GLU A 102 12.66 -25.47 5.97
C GLU A 102 13.84 -24.66 6.51
N LEU A 103 13.58 -23.39 6.85
CA LEU A 103 14.54 -22.52 7.51
C LEU A 103 14.08 -22.23 8.94
N LYS A 104 14.95 -22.47 9.94
CA LYS A 104 14.66 -22.11 11.33
C LYS A 104 14.40 -20.60 11.44
N SER A 105 13.16 -20.23 11.72
CA SER A 105 12.79 -18.85 12.07
C SER A 105 13.03 -18.63 13.56
N THR A 106 13.77 -17.59 13.92
CA THR A 106 13.91 -17.17 15.33
C THR A 106 12.62 -16.51 15.84
N GLU A 107 11.85 -15.88 14.94
CA GLU A 107 10.60 -15.18 15.26
C GLU A 107 9.40 -16.05 14.88
N LYS A 108 8.53 -16.32 15.86
CA LYS A 108 7.26 -17.03 15.65
C LYS A 108 6.19 -16.05 15.20
N MET A 109 6.11 -15.76 13.91
CA MET A 109 5.06 -14.90 13.36
C MET A 109 3.68 -15.57 13.47
N GLU A 110 2.71 -14.82 13.95
CA GLU A 110 1.29 -15.19 14.04
C GLU A 110 0.39 -14.01 13.69
N THR A 111 -0.82 -14.33 13.24
CA THR A 111 -1.89 -13.35 13.02
C THR A 111 -2.69 -13.14 14.31
N VAL A 112 -2.99 -11.88 14.61
CA VAL A 112 -3.73 -11.45 15.81
C VAL A 112 -4.76 -10.42 15.39
N LEU A 113 -5.96 -10.54 15.93
CA LEU A 113 -7.04 -9.57 15.73
C LEU A 113 -7.17 -8.69 16.97
N TYR A 114 -7.31 -7.39 16.76
CA TYR A 114 -7.71 -6.43 17.77
C TYR A 114 -9.03 -5.79 17.37
N GLU A 115 -9.95 -5.69 18.32
CA GLU A 115 -11.31 -5.24 18.07
C GLU A 115 -11.63 -4.01 18.91
N GLY A 116 -12.52 -3.16 18.41
CA GLY A 116 -13.06 -2.07 19.18
C GLY A 116 -14.13 -1.24 18.50
N LEU A 117 -14.68 -0.33 19.29
CA LEU A 117 -15.69 0.64 18.89
C LEU A 117 -15.09 2.04 18.92
N ALA A 118 -15.19 2.75 17.81
CA ALA A 118 -14.84 4.15 17.70
C ALA A 118 -16.04 5.05 18.07
N PRO A 119 -15.79 6.35 18.33
CA PRO A 119 -16.87 7.32 18.55
C PRO A 119 -17.89 7.29 17.41
N GLY A 120 -19.17 7.44 17.74
CA GLY A 120 -20.26 7.30 16.76
C GLY A 120 -20.70 5.86 16.49
N GLY A 121 -20.19 4.88 17.25
CA GLY A 121 -20.63 3.48 17.15
C GLY A 121 -20.03 2.71 15.96
N VAL A 122 -18.94 3.23 15.37
CA VAL A 122 -18.26 2.59 14.25
C VAL A 122 -17.39 1.44 14.78
N SER A 123 -17.64 0.23 14.33
CA SER A 123 -16.82 -0.93 14.69
C SER A 123 -15.53 -0.99 13.90
N VAL A 124 -14.46 -1.42 14.57
CA VAL A 124 -13.10 -1.46 14.03
C VAL A 124 -12.49 -2.82 14.34
N VAL A 125 -12.00 -3.49 13.31
CA VAL A 125 -11.21 -4.72 13.43
C VAL A 125 -9.85 -4.47 12.80
N ILE A 126 -8.80 -4.75 13.56
CA ILE A 126 -7.40 -4.59 13.14
C ILE A 126 -6.75 -5.95 13.12
N GLU A 127 -6.39 -6.41 11.92
CA GLU A 127 -5.55 -7.58 11.74
C GLU A 127 -4.07 -7.18 11.78
N ALA A 128 -3.30 -7.85 12.63
CA ALA A 128 -1.88 -7.62 12.79
C ALA A 128 -1.10 -8.92 12.70
N ILE A 129 0.06 -8.86 12.03
CA ILE A 129 1.03 -9.95 11.99
C ILE A 129 2.17 -9.62 12.95
N THR A 130 2.37 -10.45 13.97
CA THR A 130 3.36 -10.20 15.03
C THR A 130 3.98 -11.48 15.57
N ASP A 131 5.21 -11.34 16.07
CA ASP A 131 5.93 -12.34 16.87
C ASP A 131 5.60 -12.26 18.37
N ASN A 132 4.97 -11.15 18.81
CA ASN A 132 4.67 -10.93 20.22
C ASN A 132 3.38 -10.12 20.41
N LYS A 133 2.31 -10.79 20.88
CA LYS A 133 1.01 -10.20 21.20
C LYS A 133 1.12 -9.07 22.22
N ASN A 134 1.82 -9.32 23.34
CA ASN A 134 1.94 -8.38 24.46
C ASN A 134 2.68 -7.09 24.07
N ARG A 135 3.68 -7.19 23.19
CA ARG A 135 4.36 -6.02 22.65
C ARG A 135 3.44 -5.22 21.73
N THR A 136 2.66 -5.92 20.90
CA THR A 136 1.80 -5.31 19.89
C THR A 136 0.60 -4.61 20.51
N ILE A 137 -0.05 -5.22 21.50
CA ILE A 137 -1.14 -4.57 22.24
C ILE A 137 -0.66 -3.31 22.98
N GLY A 138 0.61 -3.27 23.41
CA GLY A 138 1.25 -2.08 23.96
C GLY A 138 1.36 -0.91 22.96
N TYR A 139 1.41 -1.19 21.65
CA TYR A 139 1.35 -0.17 20.60
C TYR A 139 -0.08 0.18 20.17
N VAL A 140 -1.00 -0.81 20.20
CA VAL A 140 -2.40 -0.62 19.78
C VAL A 140 -3.21 0.18 20.81
N ARG A 141 -3.08 -0.13 22.11
CA ARG A 141 -3.85 0.56 23.17
C ARG A 141 -3.65 2.08 23.20
N PRO A 142 -2.42 2.62 23.11
CA PRO A 142 -2.22 4.07 23.06
C PRO A 142 -2.93 4.72 21.85
N CYS A 143 -2.97 4.04 20.70
CA CYS A 143 -3.72 4.53 19.54
C CYS A 143 -5.22 4.56 19.82
N PHE A 144 -5.78 3.52 20.45
CA PHE A 144 -7.19 3.50 20.84
C PHE A 144 -7.51 4.65 21.78
N ASN A 145 -6.70 4.84 22.83
CA ASN A 145 -6.89 5.93 23.78
C ASN A 145 -6.76 7.32 23.12
N LYS A 146 -5.83 7.48 22.17
CA LYS A 146 -5.62 8.75 21.45
C LYS A 146 -6.84 9.15 20.61
N PHE A 147 -7.55 8.18 20.05
CA PHE A 147 -8.70 8.40 19.17
C PHE A 147 -10.04 8.08 19.86
N ASN A 148 -10.04 7.90 21.18
CA ASN A 148 -11.22 7.58 21.99
C ASN A 148 -11.96 6.30 21.54
N LEU A 149 -11.23 5.28 21.07
CA LEU A 149 -11.76 3.95 20.80
C LEU A 149 -11.81 3.11 22.07
N ASN A 150 -12.85 2.30 22.23
CA ASN A 150 -12.95 1.29 23.27
C ASN A 150 -12.58 -0.09 22.71
N MET A 151 -11.70 -0.83 23.37
CA MET A 151 -11.41 -2.23 23.01
C MET A 151 -12.57 -3.11 23.49
N SER A 152 -13.49 -3.41 22.58
CA SER A 152 -14.68 -4.22 22.80
C SER A 152 -14.83 -5.23 21.66
N PRO A 153 -15.38 -6.42 21.90
CA PRO A 153 -15.64 -7.37 20.83
C PRO A 153 -16.62 -6.77 19.82
N THR A 154 -16.25 -6.78 18.54
CA THR A 154 -17.05 -6.27 17.41
C THR A 154 -17.05 -7.21 16.22
N LEU A 155 -16.30 -8.31 16.27
CA LEU A 155 -16.15 -9.25 15.16
C LEU A 155 -17.50 -9.83 14.67
N TYR A 156 -18.50 -9.93 15.55
CA TYR A 156 -19.84 -10.42 15.20
C TYR A 156 -20.57 -9.53 14.16
N GLN A 157 -20.10 -8.32 13.91
CA GLN A 157 -20.62 -7.42 12.88
C GLN A 157 -19.92 -7.58 11.53
N PHE A 158 -18.86 -8.41 11.45
CA PHE A 158 -18.06 -8.59 10.24
C PHE A 158 -18.15 -10.03 9.76
N GLU A 159 -18.32 -10.19 8.45
CA GLU A 159 -18.19 -11.46 7.76
C GLU A 159 -17.02 -11.40 6.79
N ARG A 160 -16.24 -12.49 6.71
CA ARG A 160 -15.11 -12.57 5.79
C ARG A 160 -15.62 -13.05 4.43
N LYS A 161 -15.64 -12.15 3.46
CA LYS A 161 -15.96 -12.45 2.05
C LYS A 161 -14.75 -12.29 1.14
N GLY A 162 -14.77 -12.97 0.00
CA GLY A 162 -13.83 -12.76 -1.11
C GLY A 162 -14.39 -11.70 -2.05
N VAL A 163 -13.54 -10.77 -2.48
CA VAL A 163 -13.94 -9.67 -3.37
C VAL A 163 -13.11 -9.72 -4.64
N ILE A 164 -13.77 -9.71 -5.79
CA ILE A 164 -13.15 -9.67 -7.11
C ILE A 164 -13.61 -8.41 -7.82
N LEU A 165 -12.66 -7.61 -8.28
CA LEU A 165 -12.92 -6.45 -9.12
C LEU A 165 -12.85 -6.87 -10.58
N LEU A 166 -13.97 -6.73 -11.29
CA LEU A 166 -14.10 -7.05 -12.70
C LEU A 166 -14.38 -5.78 -13.51
N ASP A 167 -13.70 -5.66 -14.64
CA ASP A 167 -13.93 -4.61 -15.62
C ASP A 167 -14.77 -5.21 -16.75
N VAL A 168 -16.04 -4.80 -16.84
CA VAL A 168 -17.00 -5.38 -17.79
C VAL A 168 -17.17 -4.55 -19.06
N GLY A 169 -16.36 -3.50 -19.23
CA GLY A 169 -16.42 -2.61 -20.39
C GLY A 169 -17.77 -1.90 -20.47
N GLU A 170 -18.51 -2.14 -21.56
CA GLU A 170 -19.82 -1.53 -21.84
C GLU A 170 -21.01 -2.28 -21.22
N LYS A 171 -20.80 -3.48 -20.64
CA LYS A 171 -21.89 -4.26 -20.03
C LYS A 171 -22.31 -3.65 -18.68
N THR A 172 -23.56 -3.87 -18.30
CA THR A 172 -24.13 -3.48 -17.00
C THR A 172 -24.06 -4.62 -15.99
N SER A 173 -24.29 -4.36 -14.70
CA SER A 173 -24.42 -5.42 -13.69
C SER A 173 -25.47 -6.44 -14.06
N ASP A 174 -26.60 -5.99 -14.62
CA ASP A 174 -27.73 -6.84 -14.96
C ASP A 174 -27.39 -7.83 -16.08
N ASP A 175 -26.58 -7.41 -17.06
CA ASP A 175 -26.15 -8.26 -18.18
C ASP A 175 -25.25 -9.42 -17.73
N VAL A 176 -24.56 -9.24 -16.60
CA VAL A 176 -23.54 -10.16 -16.07
C VAL A 176 -24.05 -10.91 -14.84
N PHE A 177 -25.21 -10.52 -14.29
CA PHE A 177 -25.75 -11.04 -13.04
C PHE A 177 -26.00 -12.54 -13.07
N GLU A 178 -26.69 -13.05 -14.10
CA GLU A 178 -27.02 -14.47 -14.21
C GLU A 178 -25.77 -15.34 -14.32
N GLU A 179 -24.80 -14.94 -15.16
CA GLU A 179 -23.54 -15.65 -15.34
C GLU A 179 -22.73 -15.72 -14.04
N MET A 180 -22.66 -14.61 -13.30
CA MET A 180 -21.90 -14.54 -12.03
C MET A 180 -22.58 -15.31 -10.90
N LEU A 181 -23.92 -15.34 -10.89
CA LEU A 181 -24.68 -16.14 -9.94
C LEU A 181 -24.46 -17.65 -10.17
N GLU A 182 -24.45 -18.08 -11.44
CA GLU A 182 -24.13 -19.47 -11.82
C GLU A 182 -22.69 -19.84 -11.44
N LEU A 183 -21.75 -18.89 -11.53
CA LEU A 183 -20.37 -19.04 -11.08
C LEU A 183 -20.26 -19.14 -9.54
N GLY A 184 -21.30 -18.78 -8.78
CA GLY A 184 -21.31 -18.84 -7.31
C GLY A 184 -20.90 -17.54 -6.63
N CYS A 185 -21.07 -16.40 -7.29
CA CYS A 185 -21.01 -15.09 -6.64
C CYS A 185 -22.28 -14.88 -5.80
N GLU A 186 -22.12 -14.30 -4.61
CA GLU A 186 -23.23 -14.03 -3.70
C GLU A 186 -23.90 -12.68 -3.96
N ASP A 187 -23.10 -11.68 -4.35
CA ASP A 187 -23.56 -10.31 -4.55
C ASP A 187 -22.70 -9.59 -5.60
N ILE A 188 -23.29 -8.58 -6.23
CA ILE A 188 -22.71 -7.80 -7.33
C ILE A 188 -23.00 -6.33 -7.09
N ASN A 189 -21.95 -5.55 -6.87
CA ASN A 189 -22.07 -4.11 -6.62
C ASN A 189 -21.39 -3.32 -7.74
N GLU A 190 -22.10 -2.37 -8.34
CA GLU A 190 -21.50 -1.44 -9.31
C GLU A 190 -20.66 -0.38 -8.58
N ILE A 191 -19.42 -0.20 -9.01
CA ILE A 191 -18.54 0.83 -8.45
C ILE A 191 -18.70 2.08 -9.29
N GLU A 192 -19.38 3.09 -8.74
CA GLU A 192 -19.39 4.41 -9.36
C GLU A 192 -17.99 5.03 -9.31
N HIS A 193 -17.54 5.52 -10.47
CA HIS A 193 -16.29 6.28 -10.59
C HIS A 193 -16.43 7.61 -9.85
N ASN A 194 -16.01 7.66 -8.59
CA ASN A 194 -15.83 8.90 -7.87
C ASN A 194 -14.40 9.42 -8.08
N ASP A 195 -14.27 10.64 -8.58
CA ASP A 195 -13.02 11.34 -8.93
C ASP A 195 -12.00 11.44 -7.76
N GLU A 196 -12.39 11.11 -6.54
CA GLU A 196 -11.55 11.15 -5.33
C GLU A 196 -10.73 9.85 -5.09
N ASN A 197 -11.05 8.75 -5.78
CA ASN A 197 -10.29 7.50 -5.67
C ASN A 197 -9.11 7.49 -6.66
N GLU A 198 -7.96 7.99 -6.21
CA GLU A 198 -6.72 8.13 -6.99
C GLU A 198 -6.26 6.81 -7.68
N LEU A 199 -6.64 5.64 -7.13
CA LEU A 199 -6.34 4.32 -7.71
C LEU A 199 -7.28 3.85 -8.83
N LEU A 200 -8.45 4.48 -9.01
CA LEU A 200 -9.45 4.12 -10.04
C LEU A 200 -9.45 5.09 -11.24
N SER A 201 -8.87 6.29 -11.05
CA SER A 201 -8.86 7.39 -12.04
C SER A 201 -8.09 7.11 -13.36
N GLU A 202 -7.32 6.03 -13.44
CA GLU A 202 -6.54 5.69 -14.64
C GLU A 202 -7.33 4.90 -15.69
N ARG A 203 -8.48 4.28 -15.34
CA ARG A 203 -9.32 3.52 -16.28
C ARG A 203 -10.62 4.26 -16.52
N LYS A 204 -10.66 5.08 -17.58
CA LYS A 204 -11.74 6.06 -17.82
C LYS A 204 -13.02 5.52 -18.46
N ASP A 205 -13.02 4.30 -19.01
CA ASP A 205 -14.03 3.94 -20.00
C ASP A 205 -14.83 2.65 -19.71
N GLY A 206 -14.57 1.96 -18.58
CA GLY A 206 -15.23 0.68 -18.26
C GLY A 206 -16.07 0.76 -16.98
N ASN A 207 -17.23 0.10 -17.00
CA ASN A 207 -18.00 -0.18 -15.78
C ASN A 207 -17.22 -1.18 -14.93
N LEU A 208 -16.83 -0.76 -13.72
CA LEU A 208 -16.18 -1.61 -12.72
C LEU A 208 -17.24 -2.20 -11.80
N ILE A 209 -17.19 -3.51 -11.64
CA ILE A 209 -18.11 -4.27 -10.81
C ILE A 209 -17.33 -4.99 -9.71
N GLU A 210 -17.86 -4.92 -8.50
CA GLU A 210 -17.41 -5.66 -7.33
C GLU A 210 -18.24 -6.94 -7.19
N LEU A 211 -17.59 -8.10 -7.37
CA LEU A 211 -18.20 -9.41 -7.14
C LEU A 211 -17.84 -9.88 -5.73
N VAL A 212 -18.86 -10.13 -4.92
CA VAL A 212 -18.73 -10.70 -3.57
C VAL A 212 -18.91 -12.20 -3.66
N THR A 213 -18.00 -12.94 -3.04
CA THR A 213 -17.95 -14.40 -3.08
C THR A 213 -17.70 -14.95 -1.69
N ASP A 214 -18.07 -16.21 -1.48
CA ASP A 214 -17.60 -16.94 -0.32
C ASP A 214 -16.07 -17.14 -0.39
N PRO A 215 -15.35 -17.00 0.74
CA PRO A 215 -13.88 -17.00 0.75
C PRO A 215 -13.28 -18.36 0.34
N LYS A 216 -14.08 -19.43 0.32
CA LYS A 216 -13.68 -20.77 -0.13
C LYS A 216 -13.70 -20.88 -1.66
N ASP A 217 -14.72 -20.29 -2.29
CA ASP A 217 -14.95 -20.38 -3.73
C ASP A 217 -14.21 -19.30 -4.52
N PHE A 218 -13.78 -18.22 -3.85
CA PHE A 218 -12.96 -17.16 -4.42
C PHE A 218 -11.84 -17.67 -5.34
N GLY A 219 -11.17 -18.75 -4.93
CA GLY A 219 -10.07 -19.33 -5.69
C GLY A 219 -10.46 -19.95 -7.03
N ARG A 220 -11.61 -20.61 -7.07
CA ARG A 220 -12.16 -21.24 -8.28
C ARG A 220 -12.67 -20.15 -9.22
N ILE A 221 -13.48 -19.23 -8.69
CA ILE A 221 -14.11 -18.13 -9.44
C ILE A 221 -13.04 -17.21 -10.04
N ALA A 222 -12.02 -16.83 -9.27
CA ALA A 222 -10.95 -15.98 -9.77
C ALA A 222 -10.07 -16.63 -10.85
N LYS A 223 -10.12 -17.95 -10.99
CA LYS A 223 -9.43 -18.67 -12.07
C LYS A 223 -10.31 -18.72 -13.33
N GLU A 224 -11.59 -19.06 -13.17
CA GLU A 224 -12.56 -19.08 -14.26
C GLU A 224 -12.72 -17.69 -14.91
N LEU A 225 -12.68 -16.60 -14.14
CA LEU A 225 -12.74 -15.24 -14.66
C LEU A 225 -11.45 -14.74 -15.35
N LYS A 226 -10.33 -15.47 -15.19
CA LYS A 226 -9.06 -15.13 -15.84
C LYS A 226 -8.87 -15.82 -17.18
N ASP A 227 -9.54 -16.95 -17.38
CA ASP A 227 -9.48 -17.79 -18.58
C ASP A 227 -10.42 -17.22 -19.66
#